data_AF-J9DKP0-F1
#
_entry.id   AF-J9DKP0-F1
#
_cell.length_a   1.000
_cell.length_b   1.000
_cell.length_c   1.000
_cell.angle_alpha   90.00
_cell.angle_beta   90.00
_cell.angle_gamma   90.00
#
_symmetry.space_group_name_H-M   'P 1'
#
loop_
_entity.id
_entity.type
_entity.pdbx_description
1 polymer ?
#
loop_
_entity_poly.entity_id
_entity_poly.type
_entity_poly.pdbx_seq_one_letter_code
_entity_poly.pdbx_strand_id
1 'polypeptide(L)'
;MCVGCFVVFPATLAIQAETFSEYLIKGFRIQIFEDTNKFYLKKLIGFSLLWLLMMLNFFSLKIFVSRFQIVASLAKIITTAIIICTGFYFLIFKGIQII
;
A
#
# COMPACT_ATOMS: atom_id res chain seq x y z
N MET A 1 4.37 15.45 -20.64
CA MET A 1 5.10 14.34 -19.97
C MET A 1 5.92 14.79 -18.75
N CYS A 2 6.52 15.99 -18.74
CA CYS A 2 7.38 16.45 -17.63
C CYS A 2 6.64 16.61 -16.28
N VAL A 3 5.43 17.20 -16.28
CA VAL A 3 4.64 17.39 -15.03
C VAL A 3 4.33 16.05 -14.36
N GLY A 4 4.06 15.00 -15.17
CA GLY A 4 3.85 13.65 -14.65
C GLY A 4 5.10 13.13 -13.93
N CYS A 5 6.24 13.15 -14.62
CA CYS A 5 7.55 12.73 -14.11
C CYS A 5 7.98 13.46 -12.84
N PHE A 6 7.83 14.79 -12.79
CA PHE A 6 8.39 15.61 -11.70
C PHE A 6 7.44 15.82 -10.53
N VAL A 7 6.12 15.72 -10.73
CA VAL A 7 5.14 16.06 -9.69
C VAL A 7 4.28 14.86 -9.35
N VAL A 8 3.67 14.21 -10.35
CA VAL A 8 2.66 13.18 -10.10
C VAL A 8 3.27 11.88 -9.59
N PHE A 9 4.35 11.39 -10.19
CA PHE A 9 5.00 10.16 -9.72
C PHE A 9 5.58 10.28 -8.29
N PRO A 10 6.36 11.32 -7.94
CA PRO A 10 6.84 11.44 -6.56
C PRO A 10 5.70 11.65 -5.56
N ALA A 11 4.67 12.42 -5.90
CA ALA A 11 3.50 12.60 -5.04
C ALA A 11 2.73 11.29 -4.81
N THR A 12 2.49 10.51 -5.88
CA THR A 12 1.80 9.22 -5.76
C THR A 12 2.61 8.19 -4.98
N LEU A 13 3.94 8.19 -5.10
CA LEU A 13 4.83 7.35 -4.30
C LEU A 13 4.80 7.73 -2.82
N ALA A 14 4.78 9.02 -2.50
CA ALA A 14 4.70 9.51 -1.12
C ALA A 14 3.38 9.07 -0.45
N ILE A 15 2.25 9.24 -1.14
CA ILE A 15 0.93 8.82 -0.63
C ILE A 15 0.87 7.31 -0.44
N GLN A 16 1.42 6.53 -1.38
CA GLN A 16 1.45 5.07 -1.28
C GLN A 16 2.32 4.57 -0.12
N ALA A 17 3.50 5.17 0.09
CA ALA A 17 4.36 4.81 1.22
C ALA A 17 3.73 5.17 2.57
N GLU A 18 3.04 6.32 2.64
CA GLU A 18 2.37 6.76 3.86
C GLU A 18 1.19 5.83 4.22
N THR A 19 0.33 5.53 3.25
CA THR A 19 -0.81 4.62 3.44
C THR A 19 -0.36 3.20 3.77
N PHE A 20 0.68 2.69 3.10
CA PHE A 20 1.27 1.39 3.43
C PHE A 20 1.71 1.32 4.89
N SER A 21 2.40 2.35 5.38
CA SER A 21 2.89 2.40 6.76
C SER A 21 1.74 2.39 7.76
N GLU A 22 0.64 3.07 7.45
CA GLU A 22 -0.56 3.06 8.26
C GLU A 22 -1.24 1.70 8.31
N TYR A 23 -1.40 1.04 7.17
CA TYR A 23 -1.98 -0.30 7.09
C TYR A 23 -1.08 -1.35 7.76
N LEU A 24 0.23 -1.20 7.68
CA LEU A 24 1.18 -2.08 8.36
C LEU A 24 1.02 -1.97 9.88
N ILE A 25 1.05 -0.75 10.43
CA ILE A 25 0.86 -0.53 11.87
C ILE A 25 -0.50 -1.06 12.34
N LYS A 26 -1.58 -0.79 11.59
CA LYS A 26 -2.92 -1.33 11.87
C LYS A 26 -2.98 -2.86 11.81
N GLY A 27 -2.34 -3.46 10.80
CA GLY A 27 -2.31 -4.91 10.58
C GLY A 27 -1.56 -5.66 11.67
N PHE A 28 -0.41 -5.13 12.12
CA PHE A 28 0.35 -5.71 13.23
C PHE A 28 -0.19 -5.33 14.61
N ARG A 29 -1.28 -4.54 14.69
CA ARG A 29 -1.91 -4.04 15.93
C ARG A 29 -0.89 -3.44 16.92
N ILE A 30 0.09 -2.70 16.42
CA ILE A 30 1.13 -2.09 17.27
C ILE A 30 0.47 -1.00 18.14
N GLN A 31 0.21 -1.33 19.40
CA GLN A 31 -0.37 -0.40 20.37
C GLN A 31 0.73 0.51 20.91
N ILE A 32 0.94 1.63 20.23
CA ILE A 32 1.80 2.71 20.73
C ILE A 32 0.91 3.62 21.59
N PHE A 33 1.25 3.79 22.85
CA PHE A 33 0.43 4.53 23.81
C PHE A 33 0.41 6.04 23.58
N GLU A 34 1.32 6.57 22.76
CA GLU A 34 1.52 8.01 22.58
C GLU A 34 1.38 8.45 21.11
N ASP A 35 0.54 9.46 20.86
CA ASP A 35 0.18 9.90 19.50
C ASP A 35 1.35 10.56 18.75
N THR A 36 2.23 11.25 19.47
CA THR A 36 3.46 11.82 18.92
C THR A 36 4.38 10.72 18.38
N ASN A 37 4.58 9.65 19.15
CA ASN A 37 5.46 8.54 18.78
C ASN A 37 4.89 7.72 17.61
N LYS A 38 3.56 7.60 17.52
CA LYS A 38 2.88 7.01 16.36
C LYS A 38 3.17 7.77 15.07
N PHE A 39 3.13 9.11 15.11
CA PHE A 39 3.37 9.95 13.94
C PHE A 39 4.79 9.75 13.40
N TYR A 40 5.79 9.81 14.28
CA TYR A 40 7.19 9.59 13.89
C TYR A 40 7.42 8.17 13.37
N LEU A 41 6.85 7.15 14.02
CA LEU A 41 6.99 5.78 13.55
C LEU A 41 6.41 5.58 12.15
N LYS A 42 5.20 6.11 11.88
CA LYS A 42 4.57 6.05 10.55
C LYS A 42 5.46 6.69 9.48
N LYS A 43 6.02 7.87 9.77
CA LYS A 43 6.97 8.57 8.89
C LYS A 43 8.25 7.79 8.65
N LEU A 44 8.83 7.21 9.71
CA LEU A 44 10.09 6.44 9.63
C LEU A 44 9.93 5.15 8.83
N ILE A 45 8.83 4.41 9.03
CA ILE A 45 8.52 3.20 8.25
C ILE A 45 8.36 3.57 6.78
N GLY A 46 7.57 4.61 6.47
CA GLY A 46 7.36 5.04 5.08
C GLY A 46 8.65 5.51 4.42
N PHE A 47 9.48 6.26 5.14
CA PHE A 47 10.80 6.70 4.65
C PHE A 47 11.74 5.53 4.42
N SER A 48 11.84 4.58 5.37
CA SER A 48 12.66 3.38 5.23
C SER A 48 12.23 2.54 4.03
N LEU A 49 10.92 2.45 3.77
CA LEU A 49 10.39 1.74 2.61
C LEU A 49 10.79 2.40 1.30
N LEU A 50 10.67 3.73 1.20
CA LEU A 50 11.08 4.49 0.03
C LEU A 50 12.60 4.36 -0.23
N TRP A 51 13.40 4.39 0.83
CA TRP A 51 14.85 4.20 0.75
C TRP A 51 15.20 2.80 0.22
N LEU A 52 14.55 1.77 0.74
CA LEU A 52 14.72 0.40 0.26
C LEU A 52 14.28 0.25 -1.21
N LEU A 53 13.16 0.88 -1.59
CA LEU A 53 12.67 0.86 -2.96
C LEU A 53 13.64 1.56 -3.92
N MET A 54 14.25 2.68 -3.49
CA MET A 54 15.28 3.38 -4.25
C MET A 54 16.51 2.49 -4.46
N MET A 55 16.97 1.79 -3.41
CA MET A 55 18.10 0.86 -3.52
C MET A 55 17.79 -0.31 -4.47
N LEU A 56 16.59 -0.90 -4.36
CA LEU A 56 16.14 -1.96 -5.28
C LEU A 56 16.05 -1.48 -6.74
N ASN A 57 15.74 -0.20 -6.96
CA ASN A 57 15.69 0.39 -8.31
C ASN A 57 17.07 0.75 -8.86
N PHE A 58 18.03 1.19 -8.02
CA PHE A 58 19.38 1.54 -8.46
C PHE A 58 20.27 0.32 -8.71
N PHE A 59 20.13 -0.74 -7.92
CA PHE A 59 20.72 -2.01 -8.28
C PHE A 59 19.97 -2.55 -9.50
N SER A 60 20.66 -2.77 -10.61
CA SER A 60 20.10 -3.30 -11.87
C SER A 60 19.68 -4.78 -11.75
N LEU A 61 18.88 -5.09 -10.73
CA LEU A 61 18.15 -6.32 -10.48
C LEU A 61 16.93 -6.39 -11.41
N LYS A 62 17.09 -6.07 -12.70
CA LYS A 62 15.99 -6.00 -13.69
C LYS A 62 15.15 -7.29 -13.70
N ILE A 63 15.79 -8.42 -13.45
CA ILE A 63 15.12 -9.72 -13.36
C ILE A 63 14.31 -9.86 -12.05
N PHE A 64 14.80 -9.40 -10.91
CA PHE A 64 14.07 -9.52 -9.64
C PHE A 64 12.88 -8.56 -9.56
N VAL A 65 13.09 -7.29 -9.95
CA VAL A 65 12.05 -6.25 -9.92
C VAL A 65 10.89 -6.61 -10.84
N SER A 66 11.18 -7.09 -12.06
CA SER A 66 10.16 -7.49 -13.02
C SER A 66 9.29 -8.66 -12.50
N ARG A 67 9.91 -9.67 -11.88
CA ARG A 67 9.17 -10.81 -11.30
C ARG A 67 8.35 -10.41 -10.08
N PHE A 68 8.90 -9.58 -9.20
CA PHE A 68 8.17 -9.04 -8.04
C PHE A 68 6.96 -8.21 -8.48
N GLN A 69 7.12 -7.39 -9.52
CA GLN A 69 6.04 -6.58 -10.07
C GLN A 69 4.87 -7.42 -10.63
N ILE A 70 5.17 -8.56 -11.27
CA ILE A 70 4.13 -9.48 -11.74
C ILE A 70 3.35 -10.05 -10.55
N VAL A 71 4.04 -10.52 -9.51
CA VAL A 71 3.39 -11.05 -8.29
C VAL A 71 2.56 -9.97 -7.60
N ALA A 72 3.09 -8.75 -7.46
CA ALA A 72 2.36 -7.62 -6.89
C ALA A 72 1.11 -7.26 -7.71
N SER A 73 1.17 -7.39 -9.03
CA SER A 73 0.01 -7.12 -9.91
C SER A 73 -1.06 -8.20 -9.76
N LEU A 74 -0.67 -9.47 -9.66
CA LEU A 74 -1.59 -10.56 -9.35
C LEU A 74 -2.26 -10.36 -7.99
N ALA A 75 -1.50 -9.99 -6.97
CA ALA A 75 -2.04 -9.70 -5.64
C ALA A 75 -3.11 -8.59 -5.70
N LYS A 76 -2.86 -7.49 -6.45
CA LYS A 76 -3.84 -6.41 -6.64
C LYS A 76 -5.14 -6.90 -7.27
N ILE A 77 -5.05 -7.76 -8.29
CA ILE A 77 -6.22 -8.33 -8.97
C ILE A 77 -7.02 -9.21 -7.99
N ILE A 78 -6.34 -10.08 -7.25
CA ILE A 78 -6.99 -10.96 -6.26
C ILE A 78 -7.67 -10.15 -5.16
N THR A 79 -7.01 -9.14 -4.59
CA THR A 79 -7.61 -8.26 -3.57
C THR A 79 -8.88 -7.59 -4.10
N THR A 80 -8.84 -7.08 -5.33
CA THR A 80 -10.00 -6.43 -5.95
C THR A 80 -11.14 -7.43 -6.17
N ALA A 81 -10.83 -8.65 -6.63
CA ALA A 81 -11.81 -9.71 -6.81
C ALA A 81 -12.47 -10.11 -5.50
N ILE A 82 -11.71 -10.25 -4.41
CA ILE A 82 -12.26 -10.55 -3.08
C ILE A 82 -13.21 -9.45 -2.63
N ILE A 83 -12.83 -8.17 -2.75
CA ILE A 83 -13.69 -7.05 -2.36
C ILE A 83 -15.02 -7.08 -3.12
N ILE A 84 -14.98 -7.31 -4.44
CA ILE A 84 -16.18 -7.40 -5.28
C ILE A 84 -17.04 -8.60 -4.86
N CYS A 85 -16.45 -9.80 -4.73
CA CYS A 85 -17.17 -11.01 -4.33
C CYS A 85 -17.79 -10.88 -2.94
N THR A 86 -17.07 -10.34 -1.96
CA THR A 86 -17.60 -10.10 -0.61
C THR A 86 -18.73 -9.07 -0.64
N GLY A 87 -18.59 -7.98 -1.40
CA GLY A 87 -19.65 -6.98 -1.58
C GLY A 87 -20.91 -7.59 -2.20
N PHE A 88 -20.75 -8.40 -3.26
CA PHE A 88 -21.86 -9.07 -3.93
C PHE A 88 -22.54 -10.12 -3.05
N TYR A 89 -21.75 -10.89 -2.29
CA TYR A 89 -22.27 -11.85 -1.33
C TYR A 89 -23.12 -11.17 -0.26
N PHE A 90 -22.63 -10.05 0.29
CA PHE A 90 -23.38 -9.27 1.28
C PHE A 90 -24.67 -8.68 0.70
N LEU A 91 -24.66 -8.26 -0.57
CA LEU A 91 -25.83 -7.70 -1.24
C LEU A 91 -26.92 -8.75 -1.51
N ILE A 92 -26.55 -9.97 -1.90
CA ILE A 92 -27.51 -11.05 -2.21
C ILE A 92 -28.02 -11.76 -0.94
N PHE A 93 -27.13 -12.12 -0.01
CA PHE A 93 -27.49 -12.91 1.18
C PHE A 93 -27.93 -12.06 2.37
N LYS A 94 -27.42 -10.84 2.49
CA LYS A 94 -27.76 -9.90 3.57
C LYS A 94 -28.51 -8.68 3.04
N GLY A 95 -29.30 -8.90 1.99
CA GLY A 95 -30.12 -7.87 1.35
C GLY A 95 -30.89 -7.08 2.42
N ILE A 96 -30.50 -5.83 2.61
CA ILE A 96 -31.21 -4.86 3.47
C ILE A 96 -31.53 -5.43 4.87
N GLN A 97 -30.49 -5.57 5.71
CA GLN A 97 -30.68 -5.52 7.17
C GLN A 97 -30.24 -4.15 7.70
N ILE A 98 -30.68 -3.11 6.98
CA ILE A 98 -30.66 -1.70 7.40
C ILE A 98 -32.11 -1.21 7.25
N ILE A 99 -32.96 -1.66 8.17
CA ILE A 99 -34.05 -0.87 8.75
C ILE A 99 -33.75 -0.86 10.25
#